data_AF-A0A7V6Y5P1-F1
#
_entry.id   AF-A0A7V6Y5P1-F1
#
_cell.length_a   1.000
_cell.length_b   1.000
_cell.length_c   1.000
_cell.angle_alpha   90.00
_cell.angle_beta   90.00
_cell.angle_gamma   90.00
#
_symmetry.space_group_name_H-M   'P 1'
#
loop_
_entity.id
_entity.type
_entity.pdbx_description
1 polymer ?
#
loop_
_entity_poly.entity_id
_entity_poly.type
_entity_poly.pdbx_seq_one_letter_code
_entity_poly.pdbx_strand_id
1 'polypeptide(L)'
;MADKNKIPNPEVKCVVNTCTHWLPGNICGAGNIDILNEEVGKMSKSAEQTMCKTFEERRGLANLIGSADNVNWVGFAEELLGIGRRLNPTVTCIVDTCKYYQEGDLCNVEAIEITGKNAKECQATNCATFEYNERPSKNEKQQQAREKGESF
;
A
#
# COMPACT_ATOMS: atom_id res chain seq x y z
N MET A 1 4.48 -19.77 -16.52
CA MET A 1 4.76 -20.49 -15.25
C MET A 1 5.57 -19.52 -14.40
N ALA A 2 4.95 -18.93 -13.37
CA ALA A 2 5.67 -18.03 -12.46
C ALA A 2 6.58 -18.87 -11.55
N ASP A 3 7.84 -18.46 -11.44
CA ASP A 3 8.82 -19.11 -10.59
C ASP A 3 8.40 -18.92 -9.13
N LYS A 4 8.05 -20.03 -8.44
CA LYS A 4 7.57 -20.01 -7.06
C LYS A 4 8.63 -19.55 -6.05
N ASN A 5 9.86 -19.30 -6.51
CA ASN A 5 10.98 -18.88 -5.69
C ASN A 5 11.37 -17.40 -5.87
N LYS A 6 10.64 -16.64 -6.71
CA LYS A 6 10.90 -15.21 -6.92
C LYS A 6 10.06 -14.37 -5.95
N ILE A 7 10.74 -13.59 -5.09
CA ILE A 7 10.08 -12.59 -4.26
C ILE A 7 9.44 -11.54 -5.18
N PRO A 8 8.11 -11.29 -5.10
CA PRO A 8 7.46 -10.28 -5.89
C PRO A 8 8.05 -8.89 -5.64
N ASN A 9 8.25 -8.13 -6.71
CA ASN A 9 8.70 -6.74 -6.64
C ASN A 9 7.90 -5.92 -7.65
N PRO A 10 6.63 -5.59 -7.33
CA PRO A 10 5.75 -4.86 -8.23
C PRO A 10 6.22 -3.41 -8.44
N GLU A 11 5.97 -2.87 -9.63
CA GLU A 11 6.05 -1.42 -9.85
C GLU A 11 4.94 -0.70 -9.08
N VAL A 12 5.26 0.41 -8.41
CA VAL A 12 4.26 1.17 -7.64
C VAL A 12 3.91 2.48 -8.34
N LYS A 13 2.66 2.58 -8.78
CA LYS A 13 2.05 3.81 -9.26
C LYS A 13 1.28 4.49 -8.12
N CYS A 14 1.68 5.70 -7.76
CA CYS A 14 1.08 6.47 -6.68
C CYS A 14 0.31 7.68 -7.25
N VAL A 15 -1.02 7.63 -7.20
CA VAL A 15 -1.92 8.70 -7.61
C VAL A 15 -2.54 9.36 -6.36
N VAL A 16 -1.66 9.85 -5.48
CA VAL A 16 -2.01 10.48 -4.20
C VAL A 16 -1.22 11.77 -4.06
N ASN A 17 -1.66 12.82 -4.74
CA ASN A 17 -0.94 14.11 -4.85
C ASN A 17 -0.70 14.82 -3.50
N THR A 18 -1.44 14.44 -2.46
CA THR A 18 -1.27 14.94 -1.09
C THR A 18 -0.29 14.11 -0.26
N CYS A 19 0.26 13.01 -0.77
CA CYS A 19 1.22 12.19 -0.03
C CYS A 19 2.62 12.83 -0.06
N THR A 20 3.35 12.79 1.05
CA THR A 20 4.76 13.22 1.11
C THR A 20 5.64 12.42 0.13
N HIS A 21 5.35 11.13 -0.04
CA HIS A 21 6.06 10.19 -0.92
C HIS A 21 5.67 10.30 -2.40
N TRP A 22 4.69 11.12 -2.77
CA TRP A 22 4.31 11.29 -4.16
C TRP A 22 5.32 12.16 -4.92
N LEU A 23 5.77 11.67 -6.07
CA LEU A 23 6.69 12.36 -6.97
C LEU A 23 6.03 12.62 -8.34
N PRO A 24 6.50 13.62 -9.09
CA PRO A 24 6.02 13.89 -10.44
C PRO A 24 6.01 12.62 -11.31
N GLY A 25 4.97 12.45 -12.14
CA GLY A 25 4.79 11.24 -12.93
C GLY A 25 4.08 10.09 -12.19
N ASN A 26 3.48 10.35 -11.03
CA ASN A 26 2.80 9.35 -10.18
C ASN A 26 3.74 8.25 -9.68
N ILE A 27 4.99 8.62 -9.41
CA ILE A 27 6.01 7.73 -8.87
C ILE A 27 5.92 7.75 -7.34
N CYS A 28 6.06 6.58 -6.72
CA CYS A 28 6.15 6.46 -5.26
C CYS A 28 7.62 6.50 -4.82
N GLY A 29 7.99 7.50 -4.02
CA GLY A 29 9.32 7.65 -3.42
C GLY A 29 9.50 6.98 -2.06
N ALA A 30 8.54 6.17 -1.60
CA ALA A 30 8.68 5.42 -0.35
C ALA A 30 9.71 4.29 -0.51
N GLY A 31 10.36 3.87 0.58
CA GLY A 31 11.22 2.68 0.58
C GLY A 31 10.42 1.37 0.59
N ASN A 32 9.25 1.39 1.20
CA ASN A 32 8.29 0.31 1.30
C ASN A 32 6.88 0.93 1.36
N ILE A 33 5.86 0.20 0.91
CA ILE A 33 4.46 0.54 1.16
C ILE A 33 3.71 -0.60 1.84
N ASP A 34 2.82 -0.26 2.76
CA ASP A 34 1.98 -1.20 3.49
C ASP A 34 0.50 -1.05 3.08
N ILE A 35 -0.08 -2.12 2.52
CA ILE A 35 -1.48 -2.18 2.13
C ILE A 35 -2.27 -2.97 3.17
N LEU A 36 -3.22 -2.30 3.81
CA LEU A 36 -4.05 -2.83 4.89
C LEU A 36 -5.53 -2.82 4.51
N ASN A 37 -6.32 -3.54 5.32
CA ASN A 37 -7.76 -3.28 5.40
C ASN A 37 -7.98 -1.91 6.06
N GLU A 38 -8.95 -1.14 5.58
CA GLU A 38 -9.31 0.19 6.11
C GLU A 38 -9.79 0.09 7.57
N GLU A 39 -10.65 -0.89 7.85
CA GLU A 39 -11.26 -1.08 9.16
C GLU A 39 -10.59 -2.21 9.94
N VAL A 40 -10.22 -1.94 11.20
CA VAL A 40 -9.61 -2.95 12.07
C VAL A 40 -10.61 -4.08 12.35
N GLY A 41 -10.20 -5.31 12.06
CA GLY A 41 -11.01 -6.51 12.27
C GLY A 41 -12.04 -6.78 11.18
N LYS A 42 -12.09 -5.96 10.12
CA LYS A 42 -12.91 -6.20 8.93
C LYS A 42 -12.04 -6.38 7.71
N MET A 43 -12.21 -7.50 7.02
CA MET A 43 -11.49 -7.83 5.80
C MET A 43 -12.10 -7.13 4.59
N SER A 44 -11.26 -6.56 3.73
CA SER A 44 -11.69 -5.84 2.53
C SER A 44 -12.35 -6.78 1.52
N LYS A 45 -13.46 -6.33 0.94
CA LYS A 45 -14.15 -6.99 -0.20
C LYS A 45 -14.16 -6.15 -1.46
N SER A 46 -13.69 -4.91 -1.35
CA SER A 46 -13.63 -3.91 -2.42
C SER A 46 -12.39 -3.03 -2.23
N ALA A 47 -11.96 -2.35 -3.29
CA ALA A 47 -10.77 -1.51 -3.25
C ALA A 47 -10.93 -0.34 -2.26
N GLU A 48 -12.15 0.16 -2.10
CA GLU A 48 -12.52 1.25 -1.20
C GLU A 48 -12.35 0.88 0.28
N GLN A 49 -12.30 -0.42 0.59
CA GLN A 49 -12.08 -0.93 1.95
C GLN A 49 -10.62 -1.25 2.22
N THR A 50 -9.71 -0.83 1.34
CA THR A 50 -8.26 -0.99 1.51
C THR A 50 -7.64 0.36 1.81
N MET A 51 -6.46 0.37 2.41
CA MET A 51 -5.71 1.61 2.64
C MET A 51 -4.21 1.42 2.50
N CYS A 52 -3.51 2.47 2.07
CA CYS A 52 -2.05 2.56 2.12
C CYS A 52 -1.64 3.19 3.45
N LYS A 53 -1.21 2.38 4.41
CA LYS A 53 -0.79 2.85 5.74
C LYS A 53 0.43 3.77 5.68
N THR A 54 1.29 3.58 4.68
CA THR A 54 2.49 4.41 4.46
C THR A 54 2.16 5.82 3.94
N PHE A 55 0.89 6.13 3.70
CA PHE A 55 0.47 7.50 3.40
C PHE A 55 0.81 8.43 4.56
N GLU A 56 1.47 9.54 4.24
CA GLU A 56 1.70 10.67 5.13
C GLU A 56 1.28 11.95 4.40
N GLU A 57 0.44 12.79 5.02
CA GLU A 57 -0.08 13.99 4.36
C GLU A 57 1.00 15.08 4.25
N ARG A 58 1.16 15.64 3.05
CA ARG A 58 2.02 16.78 2.75
C ARG A 58 1.42 18.07 3.31
N ARG A 59 1.49 18.27 4.62
CA ARG A 59 1.07 19.50 5.32
C ARG A 59 2.23 20.51 5.43
N GLY A 60 2.47 21.29 4.38
CA GLY A 60 3.37 22.46 4.41
C GLY A 60 4.84 22.17 4.83
N LEU A 61 5.67 23.22 4.85
CA LEU A 61 7.11 23.10 5.15
C LEU A 61 7.43 22.89 6.65
N ALA A 62 6.43 22.86 7.53
CA ALA A 62 6.64 22.68 8.98
C ALA A 62 7.07 21.26 9.35
N ASN A 63 6.73 20.25 8.55
CA ASN A 63 7.07 18.84 8.81
C ASN A 63 8.41 18.39 8.19
N LEU A 64 9.08 19.25 7.40
CA LEU A 64 10.37 18.90 6.78
C LEU A 64 11.53 18.82 7.80
N ILE A 65 11.32 19.27 9.04
CA ILE A 65 12.31 19.28 10.12
C ILE A 65 12.14 18.07 11.06
N GLY A 66 10.98 17.40 11.07
CA GLY A 66 10.58 16.50 12.16
C GLY A 66 10.34 15.02 11.84
N SER A 67 10.31 14.61 10.58
CA SER A 67 9.94 13.22 10.21
C SER A 67 11.03 12.57 9.36
N ALA A 68 12.12 12.18 10.02
CA ALA A 68 13.29 11.51 9.42
C ALA A 68 13.24 9.98 9.54
N ASP A 69 12.09 9.39 9.87
CA ASP A 69 11.96 7.95 10.03
C ASP A 69 11.23 7.40 8.80
N ASN A 70 12.03 6.88 7.85
CA ASN A 70 11.63 6.14 6.63
C ASN A 70 11.52 6.92 5.29
N VAL A 71 11.97 8.19 5.23
CA VAL A 71 12.14 8.90 3.95
C VAL A 71 13.60 8.79 3.51
N ASN A 72 13.86 8.23 2.32
CA ASN A 72 15.20 8.24 1.72
C ASN A 72 15.53 9.67 1.21
N TRP A 73 15.99 10.53 2.11
CA TRP A 73 16.33 11.93 1.83
C TRP A 73 17.40 12.08 0.74
N VAL A 74 18.33 11.13 0.63
CA VAL A 74 19.34 11.10 -0.42
C VAL A 74 18.68 10.98 -1.79
N GLY A 75 17.65 10.13 -1.92
CA GLY A 75 16.91 9.99 -3.18
C GLY A 75 16.16 11.26 -3.61
N PHE A 76 15.60 12.03 -2.67
CA PHE A 76 14.92 13.29 -2.97
C PHE A 76 15.90 14.40 -3.41
N ALA A 77 17.04 14.52 -2.72
CA ALA A 77 18.10 15.45 -3.10
C ALA A 77 18.67 15.09 -4.49
N GLU A 78 18.83 13.81 -4.79
CA GLU A 78 19.33 13.33 -6.07
C GLU A 78 18.34 13.53 -7.22
N GLU A 79 17.03 13.40 -6.99
CA GLU A 79 16.02 13.68 -8.02
C GLU A 79 15.94 15.18 -8.35
N LEU A 80 16.10 16.05 -7.34
CA LEU A 80 16.33 17.49 -7.53
C LEU A 80 17.60 17.79 -8.34
N LEU A 81 18.61 16.92 -8.25
CA LEU A 81 19.88 17.01 -8.96
C LEU A 81 19.88 16.24 -10.30
N GLY A 82 18.76 15.64 -10.72
CA GLY A 82 18.66 14.90 -11.98
C GLY A 82 19.43 13.58 -12.02
N ILE A 83 19.80 13.01 -10.86
CA ILE A 83 20.50 11.74 -10.76
C ILE A 83 19.45 10.62 -10.69
N GLY A 84 18.90 10.26 -11.85
CA GLY A 84 17.74 9.35 -11.99
C GLY A 84 17.95 7.95 -11.38
N ARG A 85 17.57 7.77 -10.11
CA ARG A 85 17.45 6.44 -9.49
C ARG A 85 16.09 5.84 -9.82
N ARG A 86 16.06 4.55 -10.17
CA ARG A 86 14.81 3.80 -10.25
C ARG A 86 14.31 3.56 -8.83
N LEU A 87 13.19 4.17 -8.49
CA LEU A 87 12.48 3.94 -7.23
C LEU A 87 11.75 2.61 -7.34
N ASN A 88 12.13 1.66 -6.49
CA ASN A 88 11.52 0.33 -6.42
C ASN A 88 11.10 0.07 -4.96
N PRO A 89 10.03 0.72 -4.48
CA PRO A 89 9.45 0.39 -3.18
C PRO A 89 9.10 -1.09 -3.09
N THR A 90 9.40 -1.70 -1.95
CA THR A 90 8.83 -3.01 -1.64
C THR A 90 7.36 -2.86 -1.24
N VAL A 91 6.58 -3.94 -1.34
CA VAL A 91 5.14 -3.92 -1.03
C VAL A 91 4.81 -4.99 -0.01
N THR A 92 4.33 -4.57 1.15
CA THR A 92 3.70 -5.43 2.15
C THR A 92 2.19 -5.42 1.91
N CYS A 93 1.58 -6.57 1.66
CA CYS A 93 0.15 -6.72 1.41
C CYS A 93 -0.48 -7.61 2.47
N ILE A 94 -1.15 -7.00 3.45
CA ILE A 94 -1.80 -7.71 4.56
C ILE A 94 -3.26 -8.05 4.24
N VAL A 95 -3.81 -7.48 3.15
CA VAL A 95 -5.17 -7.74 2.69
C VAL A 95 -5.27 -9.14 2.09
N ASP A 96 -5.47 -10.14 2.95
CA ASP A 96 -5.45 -11.57 2.59
C ASP A 96 -6.67 -12.03 1.79
N THR A 97 -7.67 -11.17 1.63
CA THR A 97 -8.79 -11.32 0.71
C THR A 97 -8.47 -10.88 -0.71
N CYS A 98 -7.31 -10.25 -0.95
CA CYS A 98 -6.87 -9.88 -2.29
C CYS A 98 -6.44 -11.11 -3.09
N LYS A 99 -6.83 -11.22 -4.36
CA LYS A 99 -6.43 -12.36 -5.21
C LYS A 99 -4.92 -12.43 -5.47
N TYR A 100 -4.22 -11.31 -5.30
CA TYR A 100 -2.76 -11.20 -5.47
C TYR A 100 -1.99 -11.49 -4.17
N TYR A 101 -2.68 -11.69 -3.05
CA TYR A 101 -2.05 -12.03 -1.78
C TYR A 101 -1.26 -13.35 -1.89
N GLN A 102 -0.06 -13.35 -1.32
CA GLN A 102 0.76 -14.53 -1.12
C GLN A 102 1.21 -14.61 0.34
N GLU A 103 1.50 -15.84 0.77
CA GLU A 103 2.01 -16.12 2.11
C GLU A 103 3.26 -15.27 2.43
N GLY A 104 3.32 -14.74 3.66
CA GLY A 104 4.35 -13.78 4.07
C GLY A 104 4.04 -12.33 3.74
N ASP A 105 2.76 -11.99 3.55
CA ASP A 105 2.27 -10.64 3.25
C ASP A 105 2.87 -10.05 1.96
N LEU A 106 3.06 -10.91 0.97
CA LEU A 106 3.61 -10.56 -0.34
C LEU A 106 2.48 -10.25 -1.32
N CYS A 107 2.72 -9.28 -2.20
CA CYS A 107 1.79 -8.94 -3.29
C CYS A 107 2.32 -9.45 -4.63
N ASN A 108 1.75 -10.52 -5.16
CA ASN A 108 2.18 -11.13 -6.42
C ASN A 108 1.44 -10.55 -7.62
N VAL A 109 1.85 -9.33 -7.99
CA VAL A 109 1.38 -8.59 -9.15
C VAL A 109 2.57 -7.92 -9.84
N GLU A 110 2.43 -7.58 -11.12
CA GLU A 110 3.48 -6.86 -11.85
C GLU A 110 3.54 -5.37 -11.48
N ALA A 111 2.38 -4.77 -11.24
CA ALA A 111 2.25 -3.38 -10.84
C ALA A 111 1.09 -3.19 -9.86
N ILE A 112 1.23 -2.25 -8.93
CA ILE A 112 0.22 -1.86 -7.96
C ILE A 112 -0.06 -0.35 -8.07
N GLU A 113 -1.33 0.02 -8.04
CA GLU A 113 -1.78 1.40 -8.12
C GLU A 113 -2.47 1.81 -6.82
N ILE A 114 -1.94 2.86 -6.19
CA ILE A 114 -2.52 3.49 -5.01
C ILE A 114 -3.18 4.79 -5.42
N THR A 115 -4.42 4.99 -5.00
CA THR A 115 -5.23 6.18 -5.30
C THR A 115 -5.67 6.84 -4.01
N GLY A 116 -6.05 8.12 -4.06
CA GLY A 116 -6.41 8.89 -2.86
C GLY A 116 -6.42 10.38 -3.15
N LYS A 117 -7.22 10.81 -4.13
CA LYS A 117 -7.23 12.19 -4.59
C LYS A 117 -7.58 13.12 -3.42
N ASN A 118 -6.66 14.01 -3.06
CA ASN A 118 -6.80 14.91 -1.91
C ASN A 118 -6.97 14.19 -0.54
N ALA A 119 -6.44 12.98 -0.40
CA ALA A 119 -6.43 12.26 0.87
C ALA A 119 -5.78 13.10 1.98
N LYS A 120 -6.36 13.06 3.18
CA LYS A 120 -5.85 13.71 4.39
C LYS A 120 -5.42 12.73 5.49
N GLU A 121 -5.72 11.46 5.26
CA GLU A 121 -5.42 10.34 6.14
C GLU A 121 -5.33 9.07 5.29
N CYS A 122 -4.72 8.01 5.82
CA CYS A 122 -4.46 6.79 5.06
C CYS A 122 -5.75 6.08 4.63
N GLN A 123 -6.83 6.14 5.41
CA GLN A 123 -8.15 5.57 5.11
C GLN A 123 -8.78 6.20 3.85
N ALA A 124 -8.37 7.42 3.50
CA ALA A 124 -8.81 8.07 2.25
C ALA A 124 -7.95 7.67 1.04
N THR A 125 -7.08 6.66 1.18
CA THR A 125 -6.32 6.05 0.10
C THR A 125 -6.80 4.63 -0.14
N ASN A 126 -6.73 4.16 -1.39
CA ASN A 126 -7.19 2.85 -1.80
C ASN A 126 -6.14 2.17 -2.68
N CYS A 127 -5.98 0.86 -2.53
CA CYS A 127 -5.29 0.02 -3.51
C CYS A 127 -6.24 -0.25 -4.69
N ALA A 128 -6.12 0.54 -5.77
CA ALA A 128 -6.97 0.40 -6.96
C ALA A 128 -6.72 -0.92 -7.71
N THR A 129 -5.57 -1.55 -7.48
CA THR A 129 -5.26 -2.90 -8.01
C THR A 129 -5.94 -4.02 -7.22
N PHE A 130 -6.55 -3.73 -6.06
CA PHE A 130 -7.25 -4.74 -5.29
C PHE A 130 -8.33 -5.43 -6.13
N GLU A 131 -8.34 -6.76 -6.05
CA GLU A 131 -9.43 -7.56 -6.56
C GLU A 131 -9.71 -8.67 -5.55
N TYR A 132 -10.99 -8.82 -5.20
CA TYR A 132 -11.41 -9.80 -4.21
C TYR A 132 -11.15 -11.23 -4.71
N ASN A 133 -10.62 -12.06 -3.83
CA ASN A 133 -10.50 -13.49 -4.05
C ASN A 133 -11.87 -14.13 -3.78
N GLU A 134 -12.49 -14.72 -4.79
CA GLU A 134 -13.80 -15.38 -4.70
C GLU A 134 -13.91 -16.43 -3.59
N ARG A 135 -12.77 -16.89 -3.06
CA ARG A 135 -12.68 -17.79 -1.91
C ARG A 135 -12.31 -16.99 -0.65
N PRO A 136 -13.17 -16.99 0.38
CA PRO A 136 -12.88 -16.31 1.64
C PRO A 136 -11.58 -16.79 2.28
N SER A 137 -10.76 -15.84 2.75
CA SER A 137 -9.53 -16.10 3.50
C SER A 137 -9.84 -16.72 4.87
N LYS A 138 -8.81 -17.21 5.57
CA LYS A 138 -8.97 -17.70 6.95
C LYS A 138 -9.43 -16.57 7.88
N ASN A 139 -8.86 -15.37 7.72
CA ASN A 139 -9.22 -14.21 8.52
C ASN A 139 -10.65 -13.75 8.22
N GLU A 140 -11.08 -13.79 6.95
CA GLU A 140 -12.47 -13.46 6.60
C GLU A 140 -13.46 -14.46 7.19
N LYS A 141 -13.19 -15.76 7.14
CA LYS A 141 -14.04 -16.78 7.78
C LYS A 141 -14.12 -16.57 9.29
N GLN A 142 -13.00 -16.23 9.92
CA GLN A 142 -12.98 -15.96 11.36
C GLN A 142 -13.79 -14.72 11.72
N GLN A 143 -13.70 -13.65 10.91
CA GLN A 143 -14.56 -12.48 11.05
C GLN A 143 -16.04 -12.86 10.95
N GLN A 144 -16.43 -13.59 9.90
CA GLN A 144 -17.83 -14.00 9.68
C GLN A 144 -18.37 -14.85 10.85
N ALA A 145 -17.56 -15.74 11.43
CA ALA A 145 -17.95 -16.52 12.61
C ALA A 145 -18.18 -15.63 13.84
N ARG A 146 -17.28 -14.66 14.08
CA ARG A 146 -17.42 -13.68 15.17
C ARG A 146 -18.68 -12.83 15.02
N GLU A 147 -18.98 -12.37 13.80
CA GLU A 147 -20.17 -11.58 13.50
C GLU A 147 -21.48 -12.36 13.70
N LYS A 148 -21.46 -13.68 13.50
CA LYS A 148 -22.60 -14.57 13.74
C LYS A 148 -22.79 -14.95 15.21
N GLY A 149 -21.91 -14.52 16.11
CA GLY A 149 -21.93 -14.91 17.51
C GLY A 149 -21.61 -16.39 17.74
N GLU A 150 -20.96 -17.05 16.76
CA GLU A 150 -20.52 -18.43 16.90
C GLU A 150 -19.24 -18.46 17.74
N SER A 151 -19.37 -18.86 19.01
CA SER A 151 -18.23 -19.25 19.85
C SER A 151 -17.62 -20.53 19.32
N PHE A 152 -16.30 -20.56 19.14
CA PHE A 152 -15.55 -21.82 19.14
C PHE A 152 -15.43 -22.36 20.57
#